data_AF-A0A1V9XBH2-F1
#
_entry.id   AF-A0A1V9XBH2-F1
#
_cell.length_a   1.000
_cell.length_b   1.000
_cell.length_c   1.000
_cell.angle_alpha   90.00
_cell.angle_beta   90.00
_cell.angle_gamma   90.00
#
_symmetry.space_group_name_H-M   'P 1'
#
loop_
_entity.id
_entity.type
_entity.pdbx_description
1 polymer ?
#
loop_
_entity_poly.entity_id
_entity_poly.type
_entity_poly.pdbx_seq_one_letter_code
_entity_poly.pdbx_strand_id
1 'polypeptide(L)'
;MAHACAKRQSKMATSMCCMLKRFIHVFGPLFNSNEAFITRTKRAVFVRSYPTTLVQPDGSTFKIRYYEPRQIVQLPLRFEELSNEEKQIVIAKRRPKEIAQQKMEFDIEYDSKKYIRYVTKRKPTKA
;
A
#
# COMPACT_ATOMS: atom_id res chain seq x y z
N MET A 1 -36.97 -29.44 -23.75
CA MET A 1 -37.30 -28.93 -25.09
C MET A 1 -36.06 -28.25 -25.64
N ALA A 2 -35.38 -28.91 -26.57
CA ALA A 2 -34.12 -28.45 -27.15
C ALA A 2 -34.40 -27.57 -28.36
N HIS A 3 -33.82 -26.38 -28.40
CA HIS A 3 -33.70 -25.59 -29.63
C HIS A 3 -32.26 -25.71 -30.14
N ALA A 4 -32.10 -26.45 -31.23
CA ALA A 4 -30.94 -26.38 -32.10
C ALA A 4 -31.07 -25.18 -33.05
N CYS A 5 -29.94 -24.54 -33.41
CA CYS A 5 -29.63 -23.77 -34.64
C CYS A 5 -28.56 -22.72 -34.27
N ALA A 6 -27.37 -22.57 -34.86
CA ALA A 6 -26.84 -23.01 -36.15
C ALA A 6 -25.32 -23.27 -36.03
N LYS A 7 -24.86 -24.34 -36.70
CA LYS A 7 -23.45 -24.48 -37.08
C LYS A 7 -23.19 -23.50 -38.23
N ARG A 8 -22.24 -22.57 -38.09
CA ARG A 8 -21.61 -21.93 -39.26
C ARG A 8 -20.19 -22.44 -39.40
N GLN A 9 -20.05 -23.46 -40.23
CA GLN A 9 -18.77 -23.87 -40.79
C GLN A 9 -18.58 -23.14 -42.14
N SER A 10 -17.48 -22.40 -42.27
CA SER A 10 -16.85 -22.08 -43.55
C SER A 10 -15.34 -22.26 -43.34
N LYS A 11 -14.83 -23.46 -43.59
CA LYS A 11 -14.07 -23.82 -44.81
C LYS A 11 -12.81 -22.96 -45.00
N MET A 12 -11.68 -23.55 -44.59
CA MET A 12 -10.39 -23.64 -45.30
C MET A 12 -9.98 -22.46 -46.20
N ALA A 13 -8.91 -21.77 -45.80
CA ALA A 13 -7.98 -21.11 -46.70
C ALA A 13 -6.55 -21.47 -46.28
N THR A 14 -6.14 -22.69 -46.62
CA THR A 14 -4.71 -23.01 -46.82
C THR A 14 -4.39 -22.70 -48.28
N SER A 15 -3.72 -21.58 -48.53
CA SER A 15 -3.07 -21.28 -49.81
C SER A 15 -1.84 -20.42 -49.52
N MET A 16 -0.72 -21.12 -49.53
CA MET A 16 0.64 -20.65 -49.78
C MET A 16 0.80 -19.17 -50.18
N CYS A 17 1.21 -18.33 -49.22
CA CYS A 17 2.12 -17.22 -49.51
C CYS A 17 3.47 -17.54 -48.87
N CYS A 18 4.18 -18.44 -49.52
CA CYS A 18 5.60 -18.67 -49.34
C CYS A 18 6.37 -17.56 -50.08
N MET A 19 6.52 -16.38 -49.47
CA MET A 19 7.56 -15.39 -49.80
C MET A 19 7.64 -14.30 -48.70
N LEU A 20 7.97 -14.67 -47.46
CA LEU A 20 8.47 -13.74 -46.43
C LEU A 20 9.39 -14.50 -45.47
N LYS A 21 10.50 -15.02 -46.01
CA LYS A 21 11.60 -15.56 -45.20
C LYS A 21 12.89 -14.86 -45.60
N ARG A 22 13.10 -13.66 -45.03
CA ARG A 22 14.32 -12.83 -45.03
C ARG A 22 13.86 -11.42 -44.66
N PHE A 23 14.17 -10.78 -43.55
CA PHE A 23 15.15 -10.98 -42.50
C PHE A 23 14.46 -10.55 -41.19
N ILE A 24 14.21 -11.47 -40.27
CA ILE A 24 14.08 -11.07 -38.86
C ILE A 24 15.52 -10.95 -38.38
N HIS A 25 16.11 -9.79 -38.64
CA HIS A 25 17.42 -9.42 -38.11
C HIS A 25 17.33 -9.46 -36.59
N VAL A 26 18.00 -10.46 -36.00
CA VAL A 26 18.54 -10.51 -34.63
C VAL A 26 17.93 -9.49 -33.66
N PHE A 27 16.71 -9.73 -33.21
CA PHE A 27 16.27 -9.24 -31.91
C PHE A 27 16.46 -10.42 -30.96
N GLY A 28 17.59 -10.43 -30.24
CA GLY A 28 17.69 -11.30 -29.06
C GLY A 28 16.50 -10.98 -28.15
N PRO A 29 15.90 -11.96 -27.44
CA PRO A 29 14.79 -11.68 -26.55
C PRO A 29 15.24 -10.64 -25.52
N LEU A 30 14.78 -9.40 -25.68
CA LEU A 30 14.90 -8.42 -24.62
C LEU A 30 13.92 -8.86 -23.54
N PHE A 31 14.42 -9.61 -22.56
CA PHE A 31 13.70 -9.99 -21.36
C PHE A 31 13.36 -8.73 -20.56
N ASN A 32 12.29 -8.06 -20.96
CA ASN A 32 11.74 -6.91 -20.29
C ASN A 32 10.38 -7.30 -19.70
N SER A 33 9.99 -6.63 -18.62
CA SER A 33 8.71 -6.86 -17.97
C SER A 33 7.50 -6.47 -18.83
N ASN A 34 7.72 -5.75 -19.93
CA ASN A 34 6.68 -5.23 -20.80
C ASN A 34 6.21 -6.24 -21.85
N GLU A 35 7.02 -7.24 -22.20
CA GLU A 35 6.75 -8.22 -23.26
C GLU A 35 5.41 -8.95 -23.05
N ALA A 36 5.10 -9.30 -21.81
CA ALA A 36 3.89 -10.02 -21.44
C ALA A 36 2.87 -9.18 -20.64
N PHE A 37 3.06 -7.85 -20.56
CA PHE A 37 2.22 -6.99 -19.71
C PHE A 37 0.80 -6.79 -20.30
N ILE A 38 0.71 -6.54 -21.61
CA ILE A 38 -0.55 -6.23 -22.30
C ILE A 38 -1.25 -7.53 -22.70
N THR A 39 -2.23 -7.98 -21.90
CA THR A 39 -2.93 -9.26 -22.13
C THR A 39 -4.44 -9.19 -21.89
N ARG A 40 -5.16 -10.26 -22.24
CA ARG A 40 -6.60 -10.45 -21.94
C ARG A 40 -6.87 -11.87 -21.44
N THR A 41 -8.01 -12.07 -20.76
CA THR A 41 -8.47 -13.40 -20.33
C THR A 41 -8.76 -14.27 -21.56
N LYS A 42 -8.06 -15.41 -21.70
CA LYS A 42 -8.19 -16.33 -22.85
C LYS A 42 -9.33 -17.36 -22.68
N ARG A 43 -10.48 -16.92 -22.18
CA ARG A 43 -11.70 -17.75 -22.02
C ARG A 43 -12.84 -17.15 -22.83
N ALA A 44 -13.69 -17.98 -23.42
CA ALA A 44 -14.83 -17.52 -24.23
C ALA A 44 -15.89 -16.79 -23.39
N VAL A 45 -16.16 -17.29 -22.18
CA VAL A 45 -17.05 -16.67 -21.20
C VAL A 45 -16.23 -16.38 -19.94
N PHE A 46 -16.26 -15.14 -19.46
CA PHE A 46 -15.55 -14.72 -18.25
C PHE A 46 -16.31 -13.59 -17.54
N VAL A 47 -16.14 -13.53 -16.22
CA VAL A 47 -16.71 -12.47 -15.38
C VAL A 47 -15.86 -11.20 -15.51
N ARG A 48 -16.50 -10.04 -15.42
CA ARG A 48 -15.81 -8.75 -15.40
C ARG A 48 -14.82 -8.69 -14.23
N SER A 49 -13.61 -8.24 -14.53
CA SER A 49 -12.55 -8.03 -13.54
C SER A 49 -11.95 -6.63 -13.71
N TYR A 50 -11.54 -6.01 -12.61
CA TYR A 50 -11.02 -4.65 -12.57
C TYR A 50 -9.51 -4.65 -12.26
N PRO A 51 -8.73 -3.73 -12.84
CA PRO A 51 -7.32 -3.59 -12.50
C PRO A 51 -7.16 -2.99 -11.10
N THR A 52 -6.50 -3.71 -10.21
CA THR A 52 -6.29 -3.35 -8.81
C THR A 52 -4.81 -3.39 -8.48
N THR A 53 -4.36 -2.47 -7.62
CA THR A 53 -2.98 -2.45 -7.12
C THR A 53 -2.90 -3.29 -5.84
N LEU A 54 -2.16 -4.39 -5.87
CA LEU A 54 -1.87 -5.17 -4.69
C LEU A 54 -0.58 -4.66 -4.05
N VAL A 55 -0.64 -4.36 -2.76
CA VAL A 55 0.48 -3.87 -1.94
C VAL A 55 0.91 -4.99 -1.02
N GLN A 56 2.16 -5.41 -1.14
CA GLN A 56 2.78 -6.40 -0.26
C GLN A 56 3.13 -5.78 1.10
N PRO A 57 3.35 -6.58 2.17
CA PRO A 57 3.76 -6.05 3.47
C PRO A 57 5.07 -5.23 3.42
N ASP A 58 5.96 -5.56 2.49
CA ASP A 58 7.22 -4.85 2.25
C ASP A 58 7.04 -3.51 1.51
N GLY A 59 5.81 -3.20 1.09
CA GLY A 59 5.45 -2.01 0.32
C GLY A 59 5.64 -2.14 -1.19
N SER A 60 6.19 -3.25 -1.68
CA SER A 60 6.26 -3.54 -3.12
C SER A 60 4.84 -3.69 -3.70
N THR A 61 4.68 -3.31 -4.98
CA THR A 61 3.35 -3.27 -5.61
C THR A 61 3.31 -3.95 -6.97
N PHE A 62 2.18 -4.55 -7.30
CA PHE A 62 1.91 -5.09 -8.62
C PHE A 62 0.43 -5.01 -8.98
N LYS A 63 0.12 -5.04 -10.28
CA LYS A 63 -1.24 -4.92 -10.79
C LYS A 63 -1.86 -6.30 -11.01
N ILE A 64 -3.06 -6.51 -10.46
CA ILE A 64 -3.83 -7.76 -10.61
C ILE A 64 -5.24 -7.43 -11.08
N ARG A 65 -5.91 -8.40 -11.69
CA ARG A 65 -7.34 -8.33 -12.00
C ARG A 65 -8.16 -8.85 -10.82
N TYR A 66 -8.99 -8.01 -10.20
CA TYR A 66 -9.83 -8.36 -9.06
C TYR A 66 -11.32 -8.34 -9.43
N TYR A 67 -12.15 -9.06 -8.67
CA TYR A 67 -13.57 -9.21 -8.98
C TYR A 67 -14.38 -7.95 -8.62
N GLU A 68 -14.02 -7.29 -7.52
CA GLU A 68 -14.57 -5.99 -7.12
C GLU A 68 -13.75 -4.83 -7.70
N PRO A 69 -14.37 -3.67 -7.97
CA PRO A 69 -13.68 -2.47 -8.45
C PRO A 69 -12.93 -1.75 -7.30
N ARG A 70 -11.89 -2.39 -6.77
CA ARG A 70 -11.00 -1.81 -5.75
C ARG A 70 -9.78 -1.16 -6.40
N GLN A 71 -9.36 -0.02 -5.88
CA GLN A 71 -8.12 0.64 -6.33
C GLN A 71 -6.88 -0.02 -5.73
N ILE A 72 -6.92 -0.35 -4.43
CA ILE A 72 -5.80 -0.86 -3.65
C ILE A 72 -6.27 -2.02 -2.76
N VAL A 73 -5.46 -3.08 -2.71
CA VAL A 73 -5.60 -4.18 -1.76
C VAL A 73 -4.27 -4.32 -1.01
N GLN A 74 -4.30 -4.07 0.30
CA GLN A 74 -3.12 -4.19 1.16
C GLN A 74 -3.06 -5.58 1.77
N LEU A 75 -1.94 -6.28 1.59
CA LEU A 75 -1.69 -7.53 2.26
C LEU A 75 -1.23 -7.29 3.70
N PRO A 76 -1.69 -8.11 4.65
CA PRO A 76 -1.24 -8.02 6.02
C PRO A 76 0.20 -8.49 6.17
N LEU A 77 0.89 -7.97 7.18
CA LEU A 77 2.18 -8.48 7.62
C LEU A 77 2.00 -9.89 8.23
N ARG A 78 2.80 -10.86 7.77
CA ARG A 78 2.86 -12.22 8.33
C ARG A 78 3.67 -12.22 9.62
N PHE A 79 3.00 -12.26 10.77
CA PHE A 79 3.68 -12.11 12.07
C PHE A 79 4.60 -13.29 12.42
N GLU A 80 4.32 -14.49 11.91
CA GLU A 80 5.04 -15.71 12.26
C GLU A 80 6.47 -15.73 11.71
N GLU A 81 6.66 -15.19 10.51
CA GLU A 81 7.91 -15.19 9.75
C GLU A 81 8.97 -14.21 10.28
N LEU A 82 8.57 -13.19 11.07
CA LEU A 82 9.49 -12.19 11.60
C LEU A 82 10.42 -12.77 12.68
N SER A 83 11.59 -12.17 12.81
CA SER A 83 12.48 -12.39 13.94
C SER A 83 11.85 -11.92 15.26
N ASN A 84 12.32 -12.45 16.39
CA ASN A 84 11.79 -12.09 17.71
C ASN A 84 11.96 -10.59 18.02
N GLU A 85 13.03 -9.98 17.52
CA GLU A 85 13.32 -8.56 17.71
C GLU A 85 12.34 -7.68 16.93
N GLU A 86 12.11 -7.99 15.65
CA GLU A 86 11.15 -7.27 14.82
C GLU A 86 9.71 -7.40 15.34
N LYS A 87 9.35 -8.58 15.87
CA LYS A 87 8.07 -8.81 16.53
C LYS A 87 7.86 -7.84 17.70
N GLN A 88 8.87 -7.64 18.54
CA GLN A 88 8.80 -6.69 19.65
C GLN A 88 8.61 -5.26 19.15
N ILE A 89 9.33 -4.86 18.10
CA ILE A 89 9.18 -3.54 17.46
C ILE A 89 7.76 -3.33 16.93
N VAL A 90 7.20 -4.33 16.23
CA VAL A 90 5.84 -4.28 15.70
C VAL A 90 4.81 -4.18 16.83
N ILE A 91 4.97 -4.95 17.91
CA ILE A 91 4.09 -4.88 19.08
C ILE A 91 4.18 -3.49 19.72
N ALA A 92 5.39 -2.95 19.90
CA ALA A 92 5.59 -1.60 20.44
C ALA A 92 4.95 -0.52 19.57
N LYS A 93 5.06 -0.62 18.24
CA LYS A 93 4.40 0.31 17.30
C LYS A 93 2.88 0.22 17.32
N ARG A 94 2.31 -0.96 17.59
CA ARG A 94 0.87 -1.18 17.71
C ARG A 94 0.30 -0.70 19.05
N ARG A 95 1.12 -0.62 20.10
CA ARG A 95 0.69 -0.05 21.39
C ARG A 95 0.30 1.42 21.18
N PRO A 96 -0.80 1.87 21.80
CA PRO A 96 -1.21 3.26 21.71
C PRO A 96 -0.10 4.15 22.27
N LYS A 97 0.15 5.29 21.60
CA LYS A 97 1.09 6.28 22.12
C LYS A 97 0.44 6.91 23.36
N GLU A 98 1.02 6.66 24.52
CA GLU A 98 0.64 7.37 25.73
C GLU A 98 1.02 8.85 25.53
N ILE A 99 0.02 9.72 25.45
CA ILE A 99 0.24 11.16 25.51
C ILE A 99 0.61 11.43 26.96
N ALA A 100 1.89 11.30 27.28
CA ALA A 100 2.41 11.71 28.56
C ALA A 100 2.16 13.21 28.68
N GLN A 101 1.11 13.59 29.42
CA GLN A 101 0.99 14.94 29.94
C GLN A 101 2.14 15.10 30.92
N GLN A 102 3.29 15.48 30.40
CA GLN A 102 4.46 15.79 31.19
C GLN A 102 4.12 17.08 31.93
N LYS A 103 3.43 16.95 33.06
CA LYS A 103 3.41 17.98 34.08
C LYS A 103 4.84 18.03 34.58
N MET A 104 5.65 18.87 33.94
CA MET A 104 6.94 19.28 34.47
C MET A 104 6.62 20.10 35.72
N GLU A 105 6.41 19.40 36.82
CA GLU A 105 6.25 20.00 38.13
C GLU A 105 7.66 20.42 38.55
N PHE A 106 7.93 21.72 38.43
CA PHE A 106 9.17 22.30 38.92
C PHE A 106 9.02 22.47 40.43
N ASP A 107 9.72 21.65 41.21
CA ASP A 107 9.80 21.81 42.65
C ASP A 107 10.69 23.03 42.98
N ILE A 108 10.09 24.22 43.02
CA ILE A 108 10.78 25.44 43.46
C ILE A 108 10.64 25.53 44.98
N GLU A 109 11.76 25.46 45.70
CA GLU A 109 11.82 25.71 47.14
C GLU A 109 11.49 27.19 47.43
N TYR A 110 10.23 27.47 47.75
CA TYR A 110 9.72 28.82 48.03
C TYR A 110 9.95 29.20 49.50
N ASP A 111 10.93 30.06 49.77
CA ASP A 111 11.11 30.70 51.08
C ASP A 111 10.43 32.08 51.14
N SER A 112 9.35 32.16 51.92
CA SER A 112 8.58 33.39 52.13
C SER A 112 9.38 34.49 52.83
N LYS A 113 10.37 34.14 53.66
CA LYS A 113 11.17 35.11 54.43
C LYS A 113 12.02 36.00 53.54
N LYS A 114 12.46 35.47 52.39
CA LYS A 114 13.26 36.19 51.38
C LYS A 114 12.55 37.43 50.82
N TYR A 115 11.22 37.47 50.85
CA TYR A 115 10.42 38.49 50.18
C TYR A 115 9.75 39.51 51.12
N ILE A 116 9.84 39.34 52.45
CA ILE A 116 9.21 40.23 53.46
C ILE A 116 9.69 41.70 53.31
N ARG A 117 10.95 41.91 52.93
CA ARG A 117 11.58 43.24 52.78
C ARG A 117 10.88 44.15 51.74
N TYR A 118 10.13 43.57 50.81
CA TYR A 118 9.46 44.31 49.74
C TYR A 118 8.02 44.70 50.07
N VAL A 119 7.41 44.11 51.12
CA VAL A 119 6.00 44.33 51.49
C VAL A 119 5.83 45.55 52.41
N THR A 120 6.83 45.86 53.23
CA THR A 120 6.72 46.86 54.32
C THR A 120 6.97 48.30 53.90
N LYS A 121 7.37 48.57 52.65
CA LYS A 121 7.55 49.95 52.13
C LYS A 121 6.23 50.57 51.64
N ARG A 122 5.16 50.52 52.44
CA ARG A 122 3.97 51.33 52.15
C ARG A 122 4.24 52.75 52.63
N LYS A 123 4.19 53.74 51.72
CA LYS A 123 4.22 55.16 52.12
C LYS A 123 2.94 55.44 52.92
N PRO A 124 3.00 56.09 54.10
CA PRO A 124 1.80 56.43 54.83
C PRO A 124 0.95 57.37 53.98
N THR A 125 -0.28 56.93 53.65
CA THR A 125 -1.31 57.80 53.11
C THR A 125 -1.68 58.80 54.19
N LYS A 126 -1.33 60.08 53.97
CA LYS A 126 -1.77 61.18 54.84
C LYS A 126 -3.30 61.29 54.69
N ALA A 127 -4.00 61.17 55.82
CA ALA A 127 -5.43 61.48 55.93
C ALA A 127 -5.65 62.98 55.71
#